data_AF-A0A3D1IH23-F1
#
_entry.id   AF-A0A3D1IH23-F1
#
_cell.length_a   1.000
_cell.length_b   1.000
_cell.length_c   1.000
_cell.angle_alpha   90.00
_cell.angle_beta   90.00
_cell.angle_gamma   90.00
#
_symmetry.space_group_name_H-M   'P 1'
#
loop_
_entity.id
_entity.type
_entity.pdbx_description
1 polymer ?
#
loop_
_entity_poly.entity_id
_entity_poly.type
_entity_poly.pdbx_seq_one_letter_code
_entity_poly.pdbx_strand_id
1 'polypeptide(L)'
;IAVDRDGYALFFSRAPIGLSRAGEEARGAASVAKHIGLYVYRRPFLLTVSRLEPTPLERAEQLEQLRVLEHGYRIMTAVTDHDAIGVDTPADLERVRRLVAAGAHV
;
A
#
# COMPACT_ATOMS: atom_id res chain seq x y z
N ILE A 1 -1.53 2.83 5.47
CA ILE A 1 -2.85 2.23 5.15
C ILE A 1 -3.57 1.92 6.46
N ALA A 2 -4.88 2.15 6.53
CA ALA A 2 -5.73 1.68 7.63
C ALA A 2 -6.50 0.45 7.17
N VAL A 3 -6.55 -0.58 8.00
CA VAL A 3 -7.14 -1.89 7.68
C VAL A 3 -8.11 -2.27 8.81
N ASP A 4 -9.25 -2.87 8.44
CA ASP A 4 -10.21 -3.38 9.41
C ASP A 4 -9.76 -4.71 10.02
N ARG A 5 -10.58 -5.26 10.92
CA ARG A 5 -10.29 -6.52 11.62
C ARG A 5 -10.36 -7.75 10.72
N ASP A 6 -11.00 -7.63 9.57
CA ASP A 6 -11.18 -8.71 8.58
C ASP A 6 -10.14 -8.62 7.46
N GLY A 7 -9.18 -7.69 7.55
CA GLY A 7 -8.10 -7.52 6.58
C GLY A 7 -8.46 -6.64 5.38
N TYR A 8 -9.60 -5.96 5.37
CA TYR A 8 -9.95 -5.05 4.28
C TYR A 8 -9.44 -3.63 4.53
N ALA A 9 -8.97 -2.99 3.46
CA ALA A 9 -8.56 -1.60 3.53
C ALA A 9 -9.76 -0.70 3.86
N LEU A 10 -9.62 0.08 4.92
CA LEU A 10 -10.54 1.16 5.28
C LEU A 10 -10.18 2.44 4.53
N PHE A 11 -8.88 2.75 4.44
CA PHE A 11 -8.40 3.97 3.80
C PHE A 11 -6.91 3.91 3.44
N PHE A 12 -6.54 4.63 2.38
CA PHE A 12 -5.15 4.89 1.99
C PHE A 12 -4.90 6.39 2.03
N SER A 13 -3.74 6.78 2.55
CA SER A 13 -3.33 8.18 2.59
C SER A 13 -1.81 8.27 2.50
N ARG A 14 -1.34 9.38 1.94
CA ARG A 14 0.07 9.80 2.05
C ARG A 14 0.38 10.38 3.43
N ALA A 15 -0.64 10.90 4.13
CA ALA A 15 -0.51 11.35 5.50
C ALA A 15 -0.36 10.14 6.45
N PRO A 16 0.39 10.29 7.55
CA PRO A 16 0.43 9.28 8.60
C PRO A 16 -0.96 9.04 9.18
N ILE A 17 -1.41 7.79 9.15
CA ILE A 17 -2.71 7.36 9.72
C ILE A 17 -2.49 6.25 10.75
N GLY A 18 -3.31 6.25 11.80
CA GLY A 18 -3.19 5.30 12.92
C GLY A 18 -2.24 5.73 14.04
N LEU A 19 -1.80 6.99 14.06
CA LEU A 19 -0.99 7.50 15.17
C LEU A 19 -1.80 7.57 16.48
N SER A 20 -1.20 7.07 17.57
CA SER A 20 -1.82 7.12 18.89
C SER A 20 -1.96 8.57 19.37
N ARG A 21 -3.14 8.91 19.88
CA ARG A 21 -3.39 10.21 20.54
C ARG A 21 -2.76 10.29 21.93
N ALA A 22 -2.38 9.15 22.53
CA ALA A 22 -1.87 9.07 23.90
C ALA A 22 -0.36 9.42 24.02
N GLY A 23 0.24 10.03 23.00
CA GLY A 23 1.67 10.38 23.01
C GLY A 23 2.58 9.19 22.69
N GLU A 24 3.89 9.48 22.60
CA GLU A 24 4.93 8.55 22.13
C GLU A 24 5.05 7.25 22.95
N GLU A 25 4.56 7.23 24.19
CA GLU A 25 4.64 6.06 25.07
C GLU A 25 3.80 4.86 24.56
N ALA A 26 2.82 5.11 23.68
CA ALA A 26 1.99 4.08 23.04
C ALA A 26 2.53 3.64 21.65
N ARG A 27 3.79 3.96 21.30
CA ARG A 27 4.44 3.56 20.04
C ARG A 27 4.45 2.05 19.78
N GLY A 28 4.21 1.22 20.81
CA GLY A 28 4.10 -0.23 20.67
C GLY A 28 2.74 -0.74 20.14
N ALA A 29 1.68 0.07 20.13
CA ALA A 29 0.31 -0.45 19.93
C ALA A 29 -0.33 -0.15 18.56
N ALA A 30 0.25 0.74 17.75
CA ALA A 30 -0.25 1.01 16.40
C ALA A 30 0.92 1.05 15.40
N SER A 31 1.33 -0.12 14.94
CA SER A 31 2.24 -0.25 13.81
C SER A 31 1.59 0.39 12.58
N VAL A 32 2.09 1.55 12.15
CA VAL A 32 1.64 2.18 10.91
C VAL A 32 2.00 1.25 9.76
N ALA A 33 1.00 0.77 9.03
CA ALA A 33 1.21 -0.10 7.89
C ALA A 33 1.62 0.72 6.66
N LYS A 34 2.73 0.33 6.03
CA LYS A 34 3.15 0.80 4.71
C LYS A 34 2.48 -0.06 3.63
N HIS A 35 1.88 0.59 2.64
CA HIS A 35 1.32 -0.12 1.50
C HIS A 35 2.42 -0.45 0.48
N ILE A 36 2.45 -1.69 -0.01
CA ILE A 36 3.29 -2.13 -1.12
C ILE A 36 2.41 -2.23 -2.36
N GLY A 37 2.83 -1.65 -3.49
CA GLY A 37 2.06 -1.53 -4.73
C GLY A 37 1.86 -2.84 -5.52
N LEU A 38 1.62 -3.96 -4.84
CA LEU A 38 1.29 -5.24 -5.47
C LEU A 38 -0.22 -5.47 -5.37
N TYR A 39 -0.85 -5.68 -6.52
CA TYR A 39 -2.29 -5.92 -6.59
C TYR A 39 -2.61 -7.19 -7.34
N VAL A 40 -3.63 -7.91 -6.86
CA VAL A 40 -4.17 -9.09 -7.51
C VAL A 40 -5.64 -8.83 -7.82
N TYR A 41 -5.99 -8.88 -9.11
CA TYR A 41 -7.34 -8.64 -9.58
C TYR A 41 -7.93 -9.89 -10.24
N ARG A 42 -9.21 -10.14 -10.00
CA ARG A 42 -9.99 -11.01 -10.90
C ARG A 42 -10.15 -10.28 -12.23
N ARG A 43 -9.93 -10.96 -13.36
CA ARG A 43 -10.02 -10.36 -14.70
C ARG A 43 -11.30 -9.53 -14.92
N PRO A 44 -12.53 -10.03 -14.60
CA PRO A 44 -13.75 -9.24 -14.83
C PRO A 44 -13.73 -7.93 -14.04
N PHE A 45 -13.24 -7.96 -12.80
CA PHE A 45 -13.18 -6.80 -11.95
C PHE A 45 -12.13 -5.77 -12.43
N LEU A 46 -10.98 -6.23 -12.94
CA LEU A 46 -9.99 -5.33 -13.55
C LEU A 46 -10.60 -4.50 -14.70
N LEU A 47 -11.42 -5.14 -15.55
CA LEU A 47 -12.12 -4.47 -16.65
C LEU A 47 -13.23 -3.51 -16.17
N THR A 48 -13.81 -3.78 -14.99
CA THR A 48 -14.72 -2.84 -14.33
C THR A 48 -13.96 -1.63 -13.80
N VAL A 49 -12.87 -1.83 -13.03
CA VAL A 49 -12.07 -0.76 -12.42
C VAL A 49 -11.52 0.19 -13.49
N SER A 50 -11.09 -0.33 -14.64
CA SER A 50 -10.58 0.51 -15.73
C SER A 50 -11.62 1.46 -16.35
N ARG A 51 -12.91 1.27 -16.05
CA ARG A 51 -14.03 2.10 -16.53
C ARG A 51 -14.64 2.97 -15.43
N LEU A 52 -14.15 2.87 -14.20
CA LEU A 52 -14.63 3.71 -13.11
C LEU A 52 -14.11 5.13 -13.30
N GLU A 53 -15.03 6.09 -13.16
CA GLU A 53 -14.70 7.51 -13.20
C GLU A 53 -13.79 7.88 -12.02
N PRO A 54 -12.79 8.77 -12.23
CA PRO A 54 -11.92 9.20 -11.15
C PRO A 54 -12.69 9.96 -10.06
N THR A 55 -12.32 9.70 -8.82
CA THR A 55 -13.08 10.17 -7.64
C THR A 55 -12.35 11.30 -6.89
N PRO A 56 -13.05 12.08 -6.04
CA PRO A 56 -12.44 13.17 -5.31
C PRO A 56 -11.23 12.77 -4.45
N LEU A 57 -11.29 11.65 -3.70
CA LEU A 57 -10.16 11.23 -2.85
C LEU A 57 -8.99 10.69 -3.68
N GLU A 58 -9.26 9.95 -4.76
CA GLU A 58 -8.21 9.56 -5.71
C GLU A 58 -7.43 10.79 -6.22
N ARG A 59 -8.14 11.84 -6.64
CA ARG A 59 -7.51 13.08 -7.14
C ARG A 59 -6.75 13.82 -6.03
N ALA A 60 -7.33 13.91 -4.84
CA ALA A 60 -6.75 14.65 -3.72
C ALA A 60 -5.47 13.99 -3.18
N GLU A 61 -5.47 12.67 -3.03
CA GLU A 61 -4.34 11.90 -2.51
C GLU A 61 -3.40 11.40 -3.61
N GLN A 62 -3.79 11.50 -4.88
CA GLN A 62 -3.09 10.88 -6.02
C GLN A 62 -2.85 9.38 -5.77
N LEU A 63 -3.91 8.66 -5.42
CA LEU A 63 -3.90 7.22 -5.10
C LEU A 63 -5.07 6.52 -5.79
N GLU A 64 -4.78 5.79 -6.88
CA GLU A 64 -5.80 5.16 -7.75
C GLU A 64 -6.71 4.17 -7.00
N GLN A 65 -6.20 3.47 -5.99
CA GLN A 65 -6.98 2.51 -5.22
C GLN A 65 -8.11 3.15 -4.39
N LEU A 66 -8.06 4.47 -4.16
CA LEU A 66 -9.18 5.18 -3.52
C LEU A 66 -10.42 5.25 -4.41
N ARG A 67 -10.25 5.26 -5.73
CA ARG A 67 -11.36 5.13 -6.69
C ARG A 67 -12.16 3.85 -6.45
N VAL A 68 -11.46 2.74 -6.23
CA VAL A 68 -12.09 1.45 -5.95
C VAL A 68 -12.94 1.52 -4.67
N LEU A 69 -12.40 2.15 -3.61
CA LEU A 69 -13.12 2.30 -2.33
C LEU A 69 -14.31 3.27 -2.45
N GLU A 70 -14.14 4.42 -3.11
CA GLU A 70 -15.20 5.43 -3.25
C GLU A 70 -16.38 4.95 -4.12
N HIS A 71 -16.13 4.05 -5.07
CA HIS A 71 -17.20 3.37 -5.84
C HIS A 71 -17.84 2.19 -5.07
N GLY A 72 -17.50 2.00 -3.78
CA GLY A 72 -18.15 1.04 -2.89
C GLY A 72 -17.61 -0.40 -2.95
N TYR A 73 -16.50 -0.62 -3.65
CA TYR A 73 -15.82 -1.92 -3.64
C TYR A 73 -14.89 -2.06 -2.45
N ARG A 74 -14.56 -3.30 -2.10
CA ARG A 74 -13.65 -3.62 -0.99
C ARG A 74 -12.31 -4.10 -1.53
N ILE A 75 -11.23 -3.77 -0.83
CA ILE A 75 -9.88 -4.23 -1.14
C ILE A 75 -9.40 -5.09 0.02
N MET A 76 -9.18 -6.38 -0.21
CA MET A 76 -8.53 -7.26 0.76
C MET A 76 -7.02 -6.97 0.78
N THR A 77 -6.43 -6.99 1.96
CA THR A 77 -4.99 -6.77 2.17
C THR A 77 -4.35 -8.00 2.79
N ALA A 78 -3.05 -8.16 2.56
CA ALA A 78 -2.23 -9.18 3.21
C ALA A 78 -1.00 -8.49 3.83
N VAL A 79 -0.63 -8.93 5.03
CA VAL A 79 0.59 -8.48 5.70
C VAL A 79 1.76 -9.34 5.26
N THR A 80 2.91 -8.73 5.05
CA THR A 80 4.16 -9.41 4.72
C THR A 80 5.31 -8.74 5.46
N ASP A 81 6.28 -9.55 5.87
CA ASP A 81 7.54 -9.07 6.45
C ASP A 81 8.57 -8.74 5.36
N HIS A 82 8.22 -8.97 4.08
CA HIS A 82 9.08 -8.65 2.95
C HIS A 82 9.05 -7.15 2.63
N ASP A 83 10.20 -6.49 2.76
CA ASP A 83 10.37 -5.12 2.31
C ASP A 83 10.86 -5.10 0.86
N ALA A 84 9.94 -4.76 -0.05
CA ALA A 84 10.24 -4.67 -1.47
C ALA A 84 11.24 -3.53 -1.73
N ILE A 85 12.32 -3.83 -2.45
CA ILE A 85 13.31 -2.84 -2.87
C ILE A 85 12.89 -2.28 -4.24
N GLY A 86 12.40 -1.04 -4.25
CA GLY A 86 12.23 -0.27 -5.49
C GLY A 86 13.59 0.09 -6.09
N VAL A 87 13.71 0.00 -7.43
CA VAL A 87 14.92 0.40 -8.16
C VAL A 87 14.56 1.57 -9.07
N ASP A 88 14.65 2.77 -8.53
CA ASP A 88 14.26 4.00 -9.23
C ASP A 88 15.47 4.88 -9.60
N THR A 89 16.63 4.62 -8.99
CA THR A 89 17.88 5.36 -9.23
C THR A 89 19.05 4.43 -9.56
N PRO A 90 20.13 4.95 -10.20
CA PRO A 90 21.35 4.18 -10.37
C PRO A 90 21.95 3.64 -9.06
N ALA A 91 21.79 4.38 -7.96
CA ALA A 91 22.26 3.94 -6.64
C ALA A 91 21.47 2.72 -6.12
N ASP A 92 20.16 2.68 -6.37
CA ASP A 92 19.32 1.52 -6.02
C ASP A 92 19.72 0.29 -6.81
N LEU A 93 20.02 0.45 -8.10
CA LEU A 93 20.51 -0.63 -8.95
C LEU A 93 21.82 -1.22 -8.42
N GLU A 94 22.77 -0.37 -8.06
CA GLU A 94 24.04 -0.80 -7.46
C GLU A 94 23.84 -1.50 -6.11
N ARG A 95 22.87 -1.05 -5.30
CA ARG A 95 22.50 -1.72 -4.05
C ARG A 95 21.95 -3.11 -4.32
N VAL A 96 21.02 -3.27 -5.25
CA VAL A 96 20.44 -4.57 -5.61
C VAL A 96 21.50 -5.50 -6.18
N ARG A 97 22.39 -5.02 -7.06
CA ARG A 97 23.52 -5.80 -7.60
C ARG A 97 24.38 -6.40 -6.50
N ARG A 98 24.72 -5.62 -5.46
CA ARG A 98 25.50 -6.11 -4.32
C ARG A 98 24.74 -7.18 -3.53
N LEU A 99 23.44 -7.01 -3.31
CA LEU A 99 22.61 -7.98 -2.61
C LEU A 99 22.50 -9.31 -3.36
N VAL A 100 22.23 -9.25 -4.68
CA VAL A 100 22.18 -10.45 -5.54
C VAL A 100 23.52 -11.16 -5.57
N ALA A 101 24.64 -10.44 -5.74
CA ALA A 101 25.97 -11.02 -5.74
C ALA A 101 26.32 -11.70 -4.40
N ALA A 102 25.76 -11.21 -3.30
CA ALA A 102 25.88 -11.81 -1.96
C ALA A 102 24.92 -12.99 -1.72
N GLY A 103 24.13 -13.41 -2.72
CA GLY A 103 23.21 -14.53 -2.63
C GLY A 103 21.86 -14.21 -1.98
N ALA A 104 21.51 -12.93 -1.80
CA ALA A 104 20.21 -12.55 -1.27
C ALA A 104 19.10 -12.79 -2.31
N HIS A 105 17.96 -13.28 -1.85
CA HIS A 105 16.71 -13.24 -2.62
C HIS A 105 16.11 -11.84 -2.47
N VAL A 106 16.37 -11.00 -3.46
CA VAL A 106 15.77 -9.67 -3.64
C VAL A 106 14.50 -9.73 -4.46
#